data_AF-A0A7X6ZVM2-F1
#
_entry.id   AF-A0A7X6ZVM2-F1
#
_cell.length_a   1.000
_cell.length_b   1.000
_cell.length_c   1.000
_cell.angle_alpha   90.00
_cell.angle_beta   90.00
_cell.angle_gamma   90.00
#
_symmetry.space_group_name_H-M   'P 1'
#
loop_
_entity.id
_entity.type
_entity.pdbx_description
1 polymer ?
#
loop_
_entity_poly.entity_id
_entity_poly.type
_entity_poly.pdbx_seq_one_letter_code
_entity_poly.pdbx_strand_id
1 'polypeptide(L)' 'MPFLFKGDFRVNSTILGGVQYVTFSFYDGDKLIFDKVGDLIQQSFQAAEADKITNEKSENCIAIETD' A
#
# COMPACT_ATOMS: atom_id res chain seq x y z
N MET A 1 -18.24 -5.95 11.40
CA MET A 1 -17.26 -6.73 10.62
C MET A 1 -16.32 -5.75 9.92
N PRO A 2 -14.98 -5.93 9.92
CA PRO A 2 -14.04 -4.85 9.62
C PRO A 2 -13.59 -4.80 8.14
N PHE A 3 -14.45 -5.18 7.20
CA PHE A 3 -14.07 -5.32 5.79
C PHE A 3 -15.02 -4.49 4.91
N LEU A 4 -14.48 -3.78 3.91
CA LEU A 4 -15.24 -2.99 2.94
C LEU A 4 -15.43 -3.81 1.64
N PHE A 5 -16.67 -3.97 1.23
CA PHE A 5 -17.13 -4.65 0.01
C PHE A 5 -17.68 -3.64 -1.00
N LYS A 6 -17.74 -4.03 -2.28
CA LYS A 6 -18.33 -3.18 -3.33
C LYS A 6 -19.77 -2.79 -2.96
N GLY A 7 -20.05 -1.49 -2.98
CA GLY A 7 -21.36 -0.96 -2.58
C GLY A 7 -21.49 -0.67 -1.08
N ASP A 8 -20.47 -0.98 -0.27
CA ASP A 8 -20.46 -0.57 1.13
C ASP A 8 -20.39 0.94 1.25
N PHE A 9 -21.06 1.45 2.28
CA PHE A 9 -20.93 2.84 2.69
C PHE A 9 -20.83 2.95 4.20
N ARG A 10 -20.22 4.05 4.65
CA ARG A 10 -20.16 4.43 6.05
C ARG A 10 -20.81 5.79 6.24
N VAL A 11 -21.56 5.91 7.33
CA VAL A 11 -22.16 7.16 7.75
C VAL A 11 -21.49 7.57 9.05
N ASN A 12 -21.04 8.81 9.11
CA ASN A 12 -20.56 9.44 10.33
C ASN A 12 -21.36 10.73 10.55
N SER A 13 -21.87 10.92 11.76
CA SER A 13 -22.57 12.14 12.15
C SER A 13 -21.84 12.79 13.32
N THR A 14 -21.60 14.09 13.22
CA THR A 14 -21.03 14.90 14.30
C THR A 14 -21.80 16.20 14.45
N ILE A 15 -21.82 16.77 15.66
CA ILE A 15 -22.43 18.07 15.92
C ILE A 15 -21.32 19.04 16.30
N LEU A 16 -21.20 20.13 15.54
CA LEU A 16 -20.23 21.19 15.78
C LEU A 16 -20.98 22.52 15.87
N GLY A 17 -20.88 23.20 17.01
CA GLY A 17 -21.56 24.49 17.23
C GLY A 17 -23.09 24.43 17.11
N GLY A 18 -23.71 23.30 17.47
CA GLY A 18 -25.15 23.09 17.35
C GLY A 18 -25.65 22.73 15.94
N VAL A 19 -24.76 22.67 14.94
CA VAL A 19 -25.07 22.23 13.58
C VAL A 19 -24.68 20.77 13.40
N GLN A 20 -25.58 19.96 12.85
CA GLN A 20 -25.32 18.56 12.54
C GLN A 20 -24.64 18.42 11.17
N TYR A 21 -23.50 17.76 11.15
CA TYR A 21 -22.76 17.38 9.96
C TYR A 21 -22.86 15.86 9.78
N VAL A 22 -23.30 15.44 8.60
CA VAL A 22 -23.41 14.03 8.24
C VAL A 22 -22.52 13.76 7.03
N THR A 23 -21.54 12.88 7.21
CA THR A 23 -20.59 12.47 6.18
C THR A 23 -20.93 11.06 5.71
N PHE A 24 -21.06 10.92 4.39
CA PHE A 24 -21.22 9.63 3.72
C PHE A 24 -19.91 9.28 3.02
N SER A 25 -19.39 8.09 3.23
CA SER A 25 -18.21 7.55 2.55
C SER A 25 -18.60 6.29 1.81
N PHE A 26 -18.41 6.26 0.50
CA PHE A 26 -18.79 5.14 -0.36
C PHE A 26 -17.54 4.37 -0.80
N TYR A 27 -17.65 3.05 -0.86
CA TYR A 27 -16.63 2.19 -1.43
C TYR A 27 -17.12 1.57 -2.74
N ASP A 28 -16.47 1.95 -3.84
CA ASP A 28 -16.68 1.37 -5.16
C ASP A 28 -15.35 0.83 -5.71
N GLY A 29 -14.91 -0.29 -5.12
CA GLY A 29 -13.74 -1.03 -5.60
C GLY A 29 -14.15 -2.27 -6.39
N ASP A 30 -13.43 -2.54 -7.48
CA ASP A 30 -13.61 -3.77 -8.27
C ASP A 30 -13.07 -5.04 -7.60
N LYS A 31 -12.22 -4.86 -6.59
CA LYS A 31 -11.64 -5.92 -5.76
C LYS A 31 -11.87 -5.60 -4.30
N LEU A 32 -11.83 -6.61 -3.43
CA LEU A 32 -11.91 -6.38 -1.99
C LEU A 32 -10.69 -5.58 -1.53
N ILE A 33 -10.82 -4.86 -0.41
CA ILE A 33 -9.70 -4.10 0.15
C ILE A 33 -8.48 -5.00 0.47
N PHE A 34 -8.71 -6.27 0.86
CA PHE A 34 -7.63 -7.24 1.09
C PHE A 34 -6.88 -7.57 -0.18
N ASP A 35 -7.60 -7.83 -1.27
CA ASP A 35 -6.99 -8.15 -2.55
C ASP A 35 -6.11 -6.98 -3.03
N LYS A 36 -6.61 -5.75 -2.89
CA LYS A 36 -5.81 -4.55 -3.21
C LYS A 36 -4.55 -4.43 -2.35
N VAL A 37 -4.66 -4.67 -1.04
CA VAL A 37 -3.50 -4.62 -0.13
C VAL A 37 -2.50 -5.75 -0.44
N GLY A 38 -3.00 -6.95 -0.70
CA GLY A 38 -2.17 -8.09 -1.10
C GLY A 38 -1.42 -7.83 -2.40
N ASP A 39 -2.12 -7.30 -3.42
CA ASP A 39 -1.52 -6.92 -4.70
C ASP A 39 -0.39 -5.89 -4.51
N LEU A 40 -0.61 -4.86 -3.69
CA LEU A 40 0.40 -3.83 -3.39
C LEU A 40 1.63 -4.40 -2.68
N ILE A 41 1.43 -5.31 -1.73
CA ILE A 41 2.53 -5.98 -1.03
C ILE A 41 3.33 -6.84 -2.02
N GLN A 42 2.65 -7.63 -2.84
CA GLN A 42 3.30 -8.49 -3.83
C GLN A 42 4.10 -7.66 -4.85
N GLN A 43 3.53 -6.57 -5.37
CA GLN A 43 4.22 -5.64 -6.26
C GLN A 43 5.47 -5.05 -5.62
N SER A 44 5.41 -4.72 -4.32
CA SER A 44 6.55 -4.15 -3.59
C SER A 44 7.73 -5.13 -3.51
N PHE A 45 7.46 -6.42 -3.29
CA PHE A 45 8.49 -7.46 -3.31
C PHE A 45 9.07 -7.69 -4.70
N GLN A 46 8.22 -7.71 -5.74
CA GLN A 46 8.69 -7.86 -7.12
C GLN A 46 9.57 -6.68 -7.56
N ALA A 47 9.19 -5.46 -7.19
CA ALA A 47 10.00 -4.27 -7.47
C ALA A 47 11.37 -4.33 -6.77
N ALA A 48 11.40 -4.77 -5.50
CA ALA A 48 12.64 -4.91 -4.75
C ALA A 48 13.58 -6.01 -5.31
N GLU A 49 13.05 -7.07 -5.92
CA GLU A 49 13.87 -8.07 -6.61
C GLU A 49 14.42 -7.55 -7.94
N ALA A 50 13.65 -6.76 -8.70
CA ALA A 50 14.11 -6.14 -9.93
C ALA A 50 15.30 -5.18 -9.71
N ASP A 51 15.32 -4.46 -8.58
CA ASP A 51 16.43 -3.57 -8.22
C ASP A 51 17.74 -4.32 -7.88
N LYS A 52 17.66 -5.58 -7.43
CA LYS A 52 18.85 -6.38 -7.11
C LYS A 52 19.61 -6.84 -8.36
N ILE A 53 18.94 -6.98 -9.50
CA ILE A 53 19.53 -7.52 -10.74
C ILE A 53 20.33 -6.44 -11.50
N THR A 54 20.14 -5.15 -11.18
CA THR A 54 20.80 -4.05 -11.92
C THR A 54 22.14 -3.61 -11.31
N ASN A 55 22.60 -4.21 -10.21
CA ASN A 55 23.76 -3.72 -9.45
C ASN A 55 24.93 -4.71 -9.30
N GLU A 56 25.08 -5.65 -10.23
CA GLU A 56 26.18 -6.62 -10.24
C GLU A 56 27.29 -6.31 -11.25
N LYS A 57 27.37 -5.06 -11.72
CA LYS A 57 28.55 -4.56 -12.44
C LYS A 57 28.96 -3.17 -11.97
N SER A 58 29.38 -3.05 -10.72
CA SER A 58 30.30 -1.99 -10.31
C SER A 58 31.59 -2.66 -9.86
N GLU A 59 32.56 -2.65 -10.76
CA GLU A 59 33.94 -3.04 -10.53
C GLU A 59 34.47 -2.25 -9.31
N ASN A 60 34.58 -2.90 -8.17
CA ASN A 60 35.37 -2.38 -7.06
C ASN A 60 36.32 -3.48 -6.63
N CYS A 61 37.47 -3.54 -7.31
CA CYS A 61 38.63 -4.30 -6.88
C CYS A 61 39.02 -3.83 -5.48
N ILE A 62 38.70 -4.62 -4.46
CA ILE A 62 39.34 -4.48 -3.15
C ILE A 62 40.68 -5.20 -3.27
N ALA A 63 41.76 -4.42 -3.30
CA ALA A 63 43.12 -4.93 -3.26
C ALA A 63 43.31 -5.76 -1.98
N ILE A 64 43.77 -7.01 -2.15
CA ILE A 64 44.22 -7.85 -1.06
C ILE A 64 45.67 -7.43 -0.79
N GLU A 65 45.93 -6.77 0.33
CA GLU A 65 47.30 -6.63 0.85
C GLU A 65 47.57 -7.81 1.79
N THR A 66 48.47 -8.69 1.35
CA THR A 66 49.15 -9.69 2.19
C THR A 66 50.26 -9.03 3.00
N ASP A 67 50.22 -9.18 4.32
CA ASP A 67 51.29 -9.76 5.15
C ASP A 67 50.79 -10.09 6.57
#